data_AF-A0A7X4IZU0-F1
#
_entry.id   AF-A0A7X4IZU0-F1
#
_cell.length_a   1.000
_cell.length_b   1.000
_cell.length_c   1.000
_cell.angle_alpha   90.00
_cell.angle_beta   90.00
_cell.angle_gamma   90.00
#
_symmetry.space_group_name_H-M   'P 1'
#
loop_
_entity.id
_entity.type
_entity.pdbx_description
1 polymer ?
#
loop_
_entity_poly.entity_id
_entity_poly.type
_entity_poly.pdbx_seq_one_letter_code
_entity_poly.pdbx_strand_id
1 'polypeptide(L)'
;MKKIKTTVYLNARDYRKLRSLAAEEGRTAAELVREAVAQYAERATERPWPRSIGIVNSGDPNFAENCEDYLDGFGEEDIDYPPAGLPGTDTSDGTGRRRVSE
;
A
#
# COMPACT_ATOMS: atom_id res chain seq x y z
N MET A 1 27.00 4.79 -20.91
CA MET A 1 26.20 3.56 -20.81
C MET A 1 26.17 2.82 -22.15
N LYS A 2 26.30 1.50 -22.11
CA LYS A 2 26.22 0.64 -23.31
C LYS A 2 24.77 0.56 -23.79
N LYS A 3 24.51 0.81 -25.08
CA LYS A 3 23.17 0.64 -25.69
C LYS A 3 23.06 -0.77 -26.29
N ILE A 4 21.97 -1.46 -26.01
CA ILE A 4 21.65 -2.79 -26.56
C ILE A 4 20.56 -2.60 -27.63
N LYS A 5 20.70 -3.29 -28.76
CA LYS A 5 19.68 -3.31 -29.80
C LYS A 5 18.65 -4.39 -29.48
N THR A 6 17.39 -3.99 -29.41
CA THR A 6 16.25 -4.89 -29.20
C THR A 6 15.23 -4.67 -30.33
N THR A 7 14.64 -5.75 -30.83
CA THR A 7 13.56 -5.72 -31.82
C THR A 7 12.25 -6.07 -31.12
N VAL A 8 11.22 -5.25 -31.30
CA VAL A 8 9.88 -5.47 -30.73
C VAL A 8 8.85 -5.49 -31.85
N TYR A 9 7.85 -6.36 -31.72
CA TYR A 9 6.72 -6.40 -32.63
C TYR A 9 5.65 -5.43 -32.17
N LEU A 10 5.19 -4.57 -33.08
CA LEU A 10 4.10 -3.63 -32.87
C LEU A 10 3.03 -3.86 -33.91
N ASN A 11 1.78 -3.66 -33.54
CA ASN A 11 0.70 -3.65 -34.53
C ASN A 11 0.94 -2.52 -35.53
N ALA A 12 0.57 -2.75 -36.80
CA ALA A 12 0.77 -1.77 -37.87
C ALA A 12 0.12 -0.42 -37.57
N ARG A 13 -1.04 -0.43 -36.88
CA ARG A 13 -1.73 0.80 -36.45
C ARG A 13 -0.89 1.60 -35.45
N ASP A 14 -0.30 0.93 -34.47
CA ASP A 14 0.45 1.60 -33.40
C ASP A 14 1.79 2.10 -33.89
N TYR A 15 2.46 1.33 -34.77
CA TYR A 15 3.68 1.80 -35.43
C TYR A 15 3.44 3.05 -36.29
N ARG A 16 2.32 3.12 -37.01
CA ARG A 16 1.95 4.32 -37.79
C ARG A 16 1.75 5.53 -36.88
N LYS A 17 1.01 5.39 -35.78
CA LYS A 17 0.80 6.47 -34.80
C LYS A 17 2.12 6.95 -34.22
N LEU A 18 2.98 6.01 -33.80
CA LEU A 18 4.31 6.33 -33.26
C LEU A 18 5.14 7.13 -34.26
N ARG A 19 5.09 6.75 -35.56
CA ARG A 19 5.84 7.44 -36.61
C ARG A 19 5.30 8.85 -36.87
N SER A 20 3.97 9.02 -36.87
CA SER A 20 3.34 10.34 -37.00
C SER A 20 3.76 11.26 -35.86
N LEU A 21 3.65 10.79 -34.61
CA LEU A 21 4.05 11.55 -33.43
C LEU A 21 5.54 11.92 -33.45
N ALA A 22 6.40 10.98 -33.81
CA ALA A 22 7.83 11.22 -33.94
C ALA A 22 8.14 12.32 -34.99
N ALA A 23 7.43 12.30 -36.12
CA ALA A 23 7.60 13.31 -37.17
C ALA A 23 7.12 14.70 -36.72
N GLU A 24 5.99 14.77 -36.02
CA GLU A 24 5.43 16.01 -35.46
C GLU A 24 6.39 16.64 -34.43
N GLU A 25 7.04 15.81 -33.60
CA GLU A 25 8.01 16.26 -32.59
C GLU A 25 9.44 16.49 -33.14
N GLY A 26 9.70 16.13 -34.41
CA GLY A 26 11.06 16.18 -34.98
C GLY A 26 12.04 15.17 -34.35
N ARG A 27 11.52 14.06 -33.82
CA ARG A 27 12.28 13.02 -33.10
C ARG A 27 12.25 11.70 -33.87
N THR A 28 13.09 10.75 -33.46
CA THR A 28 13.05 9.39 -34.00
C THR A 28 12.06 8.52 -33.22
N ALA A 29 11.42 7.57 -33.89
CA ALA A 29 10.55 6.59 -33.23
C ALA A 29 11.27 5.83 -32.10
N ALA A 30 12.58 5.59 -32.25
CA ALA A 30 13.38 4.93 -31.24
C ALA A 30 13.62 5.81 -30.00
N GLU A 31 13.66 7.13 -30.12
CA GLU A 31 13.72 8.04 -28.96
C GLU A 31 12.43 7.98 -28.16
N LEU A 32 11.28 8.05 -28.83
CA LEU A 32 9.97 7.94 -28.18
C LEU A 32 9.79 6.61 -27.47
N VAL A 33 10.18 5.49 -28.10
CA VAL A 33 10.11 4.17 -27.47
C VAL A 33 11.00 4.10 -26.24
N ARG A 34 12.23 4.64 -26.30
CA ARG A 34 13.13 4.65 -25.13
C ARG A 34 12.57 5.49 -23.99
N GLU A 35 12.00 6.66 -24.30
CA GLU A 35 11.36 7.53 -23.31
C GLU A 35 10.15 6.83 -22.68
N ALA A 36 9.25 6.28 -23.48
CA ALA A 36 8.07 5.59 -22.99
C ALA A 36 8.42 4.39 -22.09
N VAL A 37 9.43 3.61 -22.48
CA VAL A 37 9.93 2.49 -21.67
C VAL A 37 10.52 2.98 -20.35
N ALA A 38 11.29 4.08 -20.37
CA ALA A 38 11.86 4.65 -19.15
C ALA A 38 10.77 5.14 -18.19
N GLN A 39 9.80 5.91 -18.69
CA GLN A 39 8.67 6.39 -17.88
C GLN A 39 7.81 5.25 -17.33
N TYR A 40 7.56 4.21 -18.14
CA TYR A 40 6.83 3.04 -17.68
C TYR A 40 7.62 2.28 -16.61
N ALA A 41 8.92 2.08 -16.80
CA ALA A 41 9.77 1.38 -15.85
C ALA A 41 9.87 2.13 -14.52
N GLU A 42 9.97 3.46 -14.54
CA GLU A 42 9.95 4.30 -13.35
C GLU A 42 8.64 4.12 -12.57
N ARG A 43 7.49 4.34 -13.24
CA ARG A 43 6.16 4.15 -12.64
C ARG A 43 5.90 2.73 -12.15
N ALA A 44 6.42 1.72 -12.86
CA ALA A 44 6.26 0.32 -12.48
C ALA A 44 7.19 -0.08 -11.32
N THR A 45 8.31 0.63 -11.14
CA THR A 45 9.30 0.40 -10.08
C THR A 45 9.01 1.22 -8.82
N GLU A 46 8.13 2.23 -8.91
CA GLU A 46 7.47 2.86 -7.76
C GLU A 46 6.55 1.86 -7.03
N ARG A 47 7.10 0.77 -6.50
CA ARG A 47 6.58 0.20 -5.26
C ARG A 47 6.95 1.21 -4.18
N PRO A 48 5.99 1.95 -3.60
CA PRO A 48 6.33 2.87 -2.53
C PRO A 48 7.01 2.04 -1.45
N TRP A 49 8.24 2.41 -1.08
CA TRP A 49 8.81 1.94 0.17
C TRP A 49 7.76 2.18 1.25
N PRO A 50 7.49 1.18 2.12
CA PRO A 50 6.53 1.38 3.19
C PRO A 50 6.89 2.67 3.93
N ARG A 51 5.94 3.60 4.00
CA ARG A 51 6.11 4.88 4.73
C ARG A 51 6.45 4.67 6.21
N SER A 52 6.32 3.43 6.68
CA SER A 52 6.58 2.97 8.02
C SER A 52 8.01 2.48 8.26
N ILE A 53 8.88 2.37 7.24
CA ILE A 53 10.28 2.01 7.47
C ILE A 53 10.93 3.11 8.31
N GLY A 54 11.31 2.77 9.55
CA GLY A 54 11.89 3.70 10.51
C GLY A 54 10.90 4.64 11.21
N ILE A 55 9.58 4.43 11.08
CA ILE A 55 8.59 5.24 11.82
C ILE A 55 8.54 4.91 13.31
N VAL A 56 8.97 3.69 13.66
CA VAL A 56 9.07 3.22 15.04
C VAL A 56 10.54 3.09 15.41
N ASN A 57 10.89 3.58 16.60
CA ASN A 57 12.14 3.28 17.26
C ASN A 57 11.78 2.55 18.54
N SER A 58 12.07 1.25 18.60
CA SER A 58 11.82 0.42 19.79
C SER A 58 12.69 0.81 20.99
N GLY A 59 13.81 1.51 20.75
CA GLY A 59 14.85 1.77 21.76
C GLY A 59 15.67 0.54 22.14
N ASP A 60 15.28 -0.65 21.65
CA ASP A 60 15.96 -1.92 21.89
C ASP A 60 16.72 -2.35 20.62
N PRO A 61 18.06 -2.46 20.68
CA PRO A 61 18.87 -2.89 19.55
C PRO A 61 18.60 -4.33 19.10
N ASN A 62 18.01 -5.16 19.97
CA ASN A 62 17.71 -6.57 19.69
C ASN A 62 16.24 -6.79 19.31
N PHE A 63 15.45 -5.72 19.14
CA PHE A 63 14.02 -5.82 18.83
C PHE A 63 13.71 -6.67 17.59
N ALA A 64 14.54 -6.56 16.56
CA ALA A 64 14.36 -7.32 15.32
C ALA A 64 14.68 -8.82 15.48
N GLU A 65 15.54 -9.18 16.44
CA GLU A 65 16.00 -10.56 16.66
C GLU A 65 15.09 -11.34 17.61
N ASN A 66 14.27 -10.65 18.42
CA ASN A 66 13.34 -11.27 19.38
C ASN A 66 11.88 -11.06 18.97
N CYS A 67 11.60 -10.97 17.66
CA CYS A 67 10.26 -10.63 17.18
C CYS A 67 9.20 -11.65 17.59
N GLU A 68 9.58 -12.92 17.74
CA GLU A 68 8.75 -14.02 18.19
C GLU A 68 8.25 -13.82 19.63
N ASP A 69 9.13 -13.36 20.53
CA ASP A 69 8.78 -13.13 21.94
C ASP A 69 7.80 -11.96 22.09
N TYR A 70 7.95 -10.91 21.27
CA TYR A 70 7.05 -9.76 21.30
C TYR A 70 5.69 -10.03 20.64
N LEU A 71 5.60 -11.07 19.82
CA LEU A 71 4.37 -11.47 19.13
C LEU A 71 3.69 -12.67 19.78
N ASP A 72 4.17 -13.11 20.95
CA ASP A 72 3.52 -14.16 21.72
C ASP A 72 2.08 -13.76 22.10
N GLY A 73 1.13 -14.68 21.91
CA GLY A 73 -0.31 -14.42 22.07
C GLY A 73 -0.96 -13.54 20.99
N PHE A 74 -0.24 -13.12 19.95
CA PHE A 74 -0.82 -12.32 18.86
C PHE A 74 -1.78 -13.16 18.00
N GLY A 75 -3.07 -12.82 18.06
CA GLY A 75 -4.13 -13.50 17.29
C GLY A 75 -4.79 -14.66 18.02
N GLU A 76 -4.45 -14.90 19.28
CA GLU A 76 -5.20 -15.80 20.15
C GLU A 76 -6.49 -15.10 20.61
N GLU A 77 -7.65 -15.72 20.33
CA GLU A 77 -8.95 -15.22 20.77
C GLU A 77 -9.16 -15.50 22.26
N ASP A 78 -8.46 -14.77 23.12
CA ASP A 78 -8.89 -14.64 24.51
C ASP A 78 -10.05 -13.64 24.55
N ILE A 79 -11.24 -14.13 24.21
CA ILE A 79 -12.49 -13.43 24.53
C ILE A 79 -12.68 -13.50 26.05
N ASP A 80 -12.02 -12.59 26.76
CA ASP A 80 -12.50 -12.10 28.05
C ASP A 80 -12.14 -10.61 28.22
N TYR A 81 -12.63 -9.79 27.29
CA TYR A 81 -12.79 -8.36 27.57
C TYR A 81 -14.07 -8.23 28.42
N PRO A 82 -14.00 -7.96 29.74
CA PRO A 82 -15.18 -7.42 30.40
C PRO A 82 -15.51 -6.13 29.65
N PRO A 83 -16.77 -5.85 29.25
CA PRO A 83 -17.07 -4.63 28.53
C PRO A 83 -16.73 -3.45 29.44
N ALA A 84 -15.54 -2.88 29.24
CA ALA A 84 -15.15 -1.64 29.85
C ALA A 84 -16.12 -0.61 29.28
N GLY A 85 -17.10 -0.22 30.10
CA GLY A 85 -18.01 0.85 29.78
C GLY A 85 -17.19 2.03 29.30
N LEU A 86 -17.44 2.45 28.06
CA LEU A 86 -16.87 3.67 27.50
C LEU A 86 -17.20 4.80 28.50
N PRO A 87 -16.20 5.57 28.98
CA PRO A 87 -16.49 6.70 29.85
C PRO A 87 -17.32 7.72 29.05
N GLY A 88 -18.58 7.92 29.46
CA GLY A 88 -19.44 8.98 28.94
C GLY A 88 -20.77 8.58 28.28
N THR A 89 -21.25 7.34 28.42
CA THR A 89 -22.67 7.06 28.09
C THR A 89 -23.54 7.28 29.32
N ASP A 90 -23.89 8.55 29.52
CA ASP A 90 -24.99 8.95 30.38
C ASP A 90 -26.27 8.33 29.79
N THR A 91 -26.83 7.31 30.46
CA THR A 91 -28.19 6.84 30.19
C THR A 91 -28.94 6.91 31.50
N SER A 92 -29.26 8.15 31.87
CA SER A 92 -30.52 8.43 32.51
C SER A 92 -31.63 8.03 31.53
N ASP A 93 -32.28 6.91 31.78
CA ASP A 93 -33.70 6.79 31.46
C ASP A 93 -34.35 5.70 32.30
N GLY A 94 -35.27 6.13 33.15
CA GLY A 94 -36.09 5.26 33.94
C GLY A 94 -37.15 4.59 33.07
N THR A 95 -37.40 3.30 33.29
CA THR A 95 -38.72 2.73 33.08
C THR A 95 -38.84 1.49 33.96
N GLY A 96 -39.77 1.55 34.91
CA GLY A 96 -39.99 0.48 35.88
C GLY A 96 -40.63 -0.77 35.29
N ARG A 97 -40.54 -1.87 36.06
CA ARG A 97 -41.57 -2.90 36.15
C ARG A 97 -41.39 -3.75 37.41
N ARG A 98 -42.47 -3.74 38.21
CA ARG A 98 -43.00 -4.77 39.11
C ARG A 98 -42.06 -5.41 40.15
N ARG A 99 -42.33 -5.07 41.41
CA ARG A 99 -42.40 -6.08 42.47
C ARG A 99 -43.85 -6.34 42.84
N VAL A 100 -44.20 -7.62 42.78
CA VAL A 100 -45.32 -8.25 43.45
C VAL A 100 -44.90 -8.53 44.90
N SER A 101 -45.71 -8.05 45.84
CA SER A 101 -45.79 -8.48 47.25
C SER A 101 -47.24 -8.17 47.63
N GLU A 102 -48.10 -9.19 47.69
CA GLU A 102 -48.63 -9.82 48.93
C GLU A 102 -49.60 -8.92 49.70
#